data_AF-A0A8T6M735-F1
#
_entry.id   AF-A0A8T6M735-F1
#
_cell.length_a   1.000
_cell.length_b   1.000
_cell.length_c   1.000
_cell.angle_alpha   90.00
_cell.angle_beta   90.00
_cell.angle_gamma   90.00
#
_symmetry.space_group_name_H-M   'P 1'
#
loop_
_entity.id
_entity.type
_entity.pdbx_description
1 polymer ?
#
loop_
_entity_poly.entity_id
_entity_poly.type
_entity_poly.pdbx_seq_one_letter_code
_entity_poly.pdbx_strand_id
1 'polypeptide(L)'
;MIRGAFILSLKNLRHRGLRSWLTLLGIFIGVAAVVSLISLGNGLQAAVAGQFGISNTELLTVQAGGVSGMGPPGTGVVEPLTTKELDAIKKLSSVKRAIGRNIVSGKLEYNKKAIFGYATNIPSGENRKFIYNQIEAKTISGRLLKDGDVGKVMLGYNFYTDSVGLEKVVRVGNIVVIQNKTFQVIGILEKKGSFVFDSVVYMNEQDLDQISNYGNKVDIIAVQAISKDSIKKTKEDVEKTLRRIRNVKVGEENFQVSTPEASLELINQVLEGVKIFIVIVASISIFIGSLGIVNTMTTSVLERKKDIGIMKSIGATNNQIFLQFFIESSLLGLVGGLIGALFGELIGIFGTIGINSFINGNLPITLNFGLFLSALLGSFLIGGIAGIVPALSAAKQNSVEALRE
;
A
#
# COMPACT_ATOMS: atom_id res chain seq x y z
N MET A 1 35.14 -13.17 -25.22
CA MET A 1 34.15 -12.67 -26.18
C MET A 1 33.03 -11.85 -25.51
N ILE A 2 32.24 -12.41 -24.57
CA ILE A 2 31.14 -11.70 -23.89
C ILE A 2 31.61 -10.47 -23.10
N ARG A 3 32.73 -10.58 -22.36
CA ARG A 3 33.36 -9.42 -21.68
C ARG A 3 33.77 -8.30 -22.66
N GLY A 4 34.22 -8.64 -23.86
CA GLY A 4 34.60 -7.68 -24.89
C GLY A 4 33.40 -6.94 -25.47
N ALA A 5 32.32 -7.67 -25.76
CA ALA A 5 31.05 -7.09 -26.22
C ALA A 5 30.43 -6.14 -25.19
N PHE A 6 30.51 -6.49 -23.90
CA PHE A 6 30.00 -5.66 -22.80
C PHE A 6 30.77 -4.34 -22.66
N ILE A 7 32.11 -4.38 -22.69
CA ILE A 7 32.95 -3.18 -22.58
C ILE A 7 32.79 -2.26 -23.80
N LEU A 8 32.64 -2.83 -25.00
CA LEU A 8 32.43 -2.06 -26.23
C LEU A 8 31.07 -1.36 -26.24
N SER A 9 30.01 -2.06 -25.79
CA SER A 9 28.65 -1.53 -25.72
C SER A 9 28.54 -0.34 -24.73
N LEU A 10 29.18 -0.44 -23.56
CA LEU A 10 29.19 0.63 -22.56
C LEU A 10 29.94 1.89 -23.03
N LYS A 11 31.03 1.72 -23.80
CA LYS A 11 31.79 2.83 -24.40
C LYS A 11 31.01 3.51 -25.53
N ASN A 12 30.24 2.75 -26.30
CA ASN A 12 29.39 3.27 -27.39
C ASN A 12 28.17 4.06 -26.89
N LEU A 13 27.60 3.69 -25.74
CA LEU A 13 26.51 4.42 -25.09
C LEU A 13 26.87 5.88 -24.74
N ARG A 14 28.12 6.13 -24.36
CA ARG A 14 28.63 7.47 -23.98
C ARG A 14 28.82 8.42 -25.16
N HIS A 15 28.81 7.91 -26.40
CA HIS A 15 29.07 8.70 -27.62
C HIS A 15 27.82 9.00 -28.47
N ARG A 16 26.61 8.59 -28.06
CA ARG A 16 25.40 8.78 -28.87
C ARG A 16 24.53 9.94 -28.36
N GLY A 17 24.14 10.85 -29.26
CA GLY A 17 23.38 12.08 -28.97
C GLY A 17 21.90 11.86 -28.61
N LEU A 18 21.09 12.93 -28.71
CA LEU A 18 19.65 13.02 -28.34
C LEU A 18 18.81 11.78 -28.69
N ARG A 19 19.09 11.11 -29.82
CA ARG A 19 18.35 9.93 -30.30
C ARG A 19 18.44 8.70 -29.38
N SER A 20 19.60 8.42 -28.79
CA SER A 20 19.72 7.31 -27.82
C SER A 20 19.02 7.65 -26.51
N TRP A 21 18.98 8.92 -26.12
CA TRP A 21 18.24 9.37 -24.95
C TRP A 21 16.71 9.23 -25.14
N LEU A 22 16.16 9.66 -26.28
CA LEU A 22 14.73 9.46 -26.60
C LEU A 22 14.33 7.98 -26.66
N THR A 23 15.23 7.12 -27.13
CA THR A 23 14.99 5.66 -27.18
C THR A 23 14.88 5.05 -25.79
N LEU A 24 15.78 5.44 -24.89
CA LEU A 24 15.77 4.97 -23.51
C LEU A 24 14.56 5.49 -22.74
N LEU A 25 14.03 6.66 -23.13
CA LEU A 25 12.93 7.34 -22.45
C LEU A 25 11.61 6.55 -22.49
N GLY A 26 11.30 5.87 -23.60
CA GLY A 26 10.08 5.04 -23.70
C GLY A 26 10.09 3.83 -22.76
N ILE A 27 11.21 3.11 -22.69
CA ILE A 27 11.40 1.97 -21.78
C ILE A 27 11.45 2.46 -20.33
N PHE A 28 12.19 3.55 -20.11
CA PHE A 28 12.29 4.21 -18.81
C PHE A 28 10.91 4.55 -18.23
N ILE A 29 10.06 5.27 -18.98
CA ILE A 29 8.73 5.67 -18.51
C ILE A 29 7.86 4.45 -18.23
N GLY A 30 7.84 3.48 -19.15
CA GLY A 30 7.02 2.27 -18.99
C GLY A 30 7.42 1.47 -17.75
N VAL A 31 8.72 1.28 -17.53
CA VAL A 31 9.23 0.54 -16.37
C VAL A 31 9.03 1.33 -15.08
N ALA A 32 9.29 2.64 -15.07
CA ALA A 32 9.09 3.48 -13.90
C ALA A 32 7.62 3.50 -13.44
N ALA A 33 6.68 3.62 -14.37
CA ALA A 33 5.24 3.60 -14.07
C ALA A 33 4.79 2.25 -13.47
N VAL A 34 5.22 1.13 -14.05
CA VAL A 34 4.86 -0.20 -13.55
C VAL A 34 5.47 -0.46 -12.16
N VAL A 35 6.75 -0.14 -11.96
CA VAL A 35 7.45 -0.37 -10.69
C VAL A 35 6.84 0.50 -9.59
N SER A 36 6.66 1.81 -9.84
CA SER A 36 6.07 2.73 -8.86
C SER A 36 4.67 2.33 -8.42
N LEU A 37 3.80 1.93 -9.35
CA LEU A 37 2.44 1.50 -9.02
C LEU A 37 2.44 0.25 -8.14
N ILE A 38 3.24 -0.76 -8.49
CA ILE A 38 3.25 -2.01 -7.72
C ILE A 38 3.81 -1.76 -6.31
N SER A 39 4.87 -0.95 -6.18
CA SER A 39 5.42 -0.57 -4.87
C SER A 39 4.39 0.21 -4.02
N LEU A 40 3.66 1.16 -4.62
CA LEU A 40 2.59 1.89 -3.94
C LEU A 40 1.40 0.98 -3.57
N GLY A 41 1.00 0.08 -4.47
CA GLY A 41 -0.09 -0.87 -4.25
C GLY A 41 0.20 -1.82 -3.09
N ASN A 42 1.41 -2.36 -3.01
CA ASN A 42 1.84 -3.19 -1.89
C ASN A 42 1.81 -2.42 -0.56
N GLY A 43 2.26 -1.16 -0.57
CA GLY A 43 2.16 -0.28 0.59
C GLY A 43 0.73 -0.03 1.05
N LEU A 44 -0.20 0.18 0.11
CA LEU A 44 -1.63 0.35 0.40
C LEU A 44 -2.27 -0.93 0.92
N GLN A 45 -1.95 -2.10 0.36
CA GLN A 45 -2.42 -3.39 0.89
C GLN A 45 -1.92 -3.63 2.31
N ALA A 46 -0.64 -3.34 2.59
CA ALA A 46 -0.07 -3.43 3.92
C ALA A 46 -0.73 -2.43 4.90
N ALA A 47 -1.07 -1.22 4.43
CA ALA A 47 -1.81 -0.22 5.21
C ALA A 47 -3.12 -0.78 5.76
N VAL A 48 -3.90 -1.39 4.86
CA VAL A 48 -5.25 -1.85 5.17
C VAL A 48 -5.20 -3.13 5.98
N ALA A 49 -4.27 -4.03 5.70
CA ALA A 49 -3.99 -5.17 6.58
C ALA A 49 -3.67 -4.70 8.01
N GLY A 50 -2.85 -3.64 8.15
CA GLY A 50 -2.53 -3.06 9.45
C GLY A 50 -3.74 -2.53 10.23
N GLN A 51 -4.82 -2.12 9.57
CA GLN A 51 -6.03 -1.60 10.22
C GLN A 51 -6.86 -2.66 10.95
N PHE A 52 -6.77 -3.93 10.53
CA PHE A 52 -7.50 -5.02 11.17
C PHE A 52 -6.70 -5.72 12.28
N GLY A 53 -5.45 -5.29 12.52
CA GLY A 53 -4.48 -5.98 13.37
C GLY A 53 -3.78 -7.10 12.59
N ILE A 54 -2.48 -7.27 12.81
CA ILE A 54 -1.60 -8.13 11.99
C ILE A 54 -1.98 -9.61 12.09
N SER A 55 -2.68 -10.01 13.16
CA SER A 55 -2.85 -11.42 13.52
C SER A 55 -4.28 -11.96 13.53
N ASN A 56 -5.33 -11.13 13.43
CA ASN A 56 -6.69 -11.58 13.78
C ASN A 56 -7.71 -11.44 12.63
N THR A 57 -7.60 -12.34 11.65
CA THR A 57 -8.49 -12.38 10.48
C THR A 57 -9.91 -12.88 10.80
N GLU A 58 -10.23 -13.25 12.04
CA GLU A 58 -11.56 -13.76 12.45
C GLU A 58 -12.55 -12.66 12.85
N LEU A 59 -12.19 -11.39 12.65
CA LEU A 59 -12.92 -10.25 13.17
C LEU A 59 -13.76 -9.57 12.11
N LEU A 60 -15.05 -9.45 12.38
CA LEU A 60 -15.96 -8.60 11.64
C LEU A 60 -16.23 -7.33 12.47
N THR A 61 -16.48 -6.22 11.79
CA THR A 61 -16.92 -4.99 12.44
C THR A 61 -18.29 -4.62 11.93
N VAL A 62 -19.23 -4.41 12.86
CA VAL A 62 -20.53 -3.83 12.55
C VAL A 62 -20.47 -2.35 12.93
N GLN A 63 -20.87 -1.48 12.03
CA GLN A 63 -20.97 -0.04 12.29
C GLN A 63 -22.33 0.48 11.84
N ALA A 64 -22.80 1.52 12.51
CA ALA A 64 -23.96 2.27 12.05
C ALA A 64 -23.58 3.12 10.82
N GLY A 65 -24.51 3.26 9.89
CA GLY A 65 -24.35 4.11 8.70
C GLY A 65 -23.81 3.34 7.51
N GLY A 66 -24.69 2.59 6.83
CA GLY A 66 -24.39 1.89 5.58
C GLY A 66 -23.85 2.80 4.46
N VAL A 67 -24.03 2.40 3.20
CA VAL A 67 -23.47 3.09 2.00
C VAL A 67 -23.81 4.61 1.95
N SER A 68 -24.83 5.06 2.69
CA SER A 68 -25.28 6.45 2.83
C SER A 68 -24.43 7.34 3.76
N GLY A 69 -23.37 6.84 4.41
CA GLY A 69 -22.53 7.59 5.35
C GLY A 69 -21.46 8.51 4.73
N MET A 70 -21.25 8.47 3.42
CA MET A 70 -20.24 9.29 2.70
C MET A 70 -20.72 10.72 2.36
N GLY A 71 -21.65 11.27 3.14
CA GLY A 71 -22.09 12.65 2.99
C GLY A 71 -21.25 13.64 3.79
N PRO A 72 -21.28 14.95 3.47
CA PRO A 72 -20.68 15.99 4.29
C PRO A 72 -21.14 15.92 5.76
N PRO A 73 -20.34 16.42 6.73
CA PRO A 73 -20.73 16.44 8.14
C PRO A 73 -22.13 17.03 8.34
N GLY A 74 -23.06 16.24 8.90
CA GLY A 74 -24.43 16.66 9.20
C GLY A 74 -25.53 16.16 8.24
N THR A 75 -25.21 15.46 7.14
CA THR A 75 -26.23 15.05 6.14
C THR A 75 -26.81 13.65 6.32
N GLY A 76 -26.47 12.93 7.39
CA GLY A 76 -27.06 11.64 7.70
C GLY A 76 -27.22 11.49 9.20
N VAL A 77 -28.45 11.53 9.70
CA VAL A 77 -28.75 11.01 11.04
C VAL A 77 -28.60 9.50 10.95
N VAL A 78 -27.38 9.03 11.16
CA VAL A 78 -27.09 7.62 11.26
C VAL A 78 -27.69 7.14 12.58
N GLU A 79 -28.72 6.29 12.50
CA GLU A 79 -29.28 5.66 13.69
C GLU A 79 -28.21 4.78 14.34
N PRO A 80 -27.70 5.14 15.54
CA PRO A 80 -26.56 4.47 16.15
C PRO A 80 -26.89 3.00 16.47
N LEU A 81 -25.88 2.15 16.59
CA LEU A 81 -26.10 0.81 17.14
C LEU A 81 -26.44 0.91 18.61
N THR A 82 -27.08 -0.12 19.15
CA THR A 82 -27.50 -0.18 20.55
C THR A 82 -27.01 -1.44 21.24
N THR A 83 -26.97 -1.42 22.56
CA THR A 83 -26.66 -2.60 23.39
C THR A 83 -27.63 -3.76 23.13
N LYS A 84 -28.89 -3.47 22.76
CA LYS A 84 -29.87 -4.48 22.35
C LYS A 84 -29.40 -5.30 21.14
N GLU A 85 -28.82 -4.63 20.15
CA GLU A 85 -28.29 -5.27 18.94
C GLU A 85 -27.03 -6.06 19.25
N LEU A 86 -26.14 -5.48 20.06
CA LEU A 86 -24.96 -6.18 20.57
C LEU A 86 -25.35 -7.49 21.28
N ASP A 87 -26.34 -7.46 22.17
CA ASP A 87 -26.76 -8.63 22.92
C ASP A 87 -27.49 -9.68 22.06
N ALA A 88 -28.15 -9.25 20.98
CA ALA A 88 -28.68 -10.17 19.99
C ALA A 88 -27.57 -10.87 19.20
N ILE A 89 -26.55 -10.12 18.77
CA ILE A 89 -25.39 -10.66 18.05
C ILE A 89 -24.60 -11.65 18.93
N LYS A 90 -24.41 -11.36 20.22
CA LYS A 90 -23.75 -12.28 21.16
C LYS A 90 -24.41 -13.66 21.25
N LYS A 91 -25.71 -13.77 20.97
CA LYS A 91 -26.49 -15.02 21.06
C LYS A 91 -26.41 -15.87 19.79
N LEU A 92 -25.79 -15.38 18.72
CA LEU A 92 -25.67 -16.11 17.47
C LEU A 92 -24.71 -17.29 17.61
N SER A 93 -25.12 -18.46 17.13
CA SER A 93 -24.29 -19.68 17.17
C SER A 93 -23.06 -19.63 16.26
N SER A 94 -22.98 -18.64 15.36
CA SER A 94 -21.80 -18.37 14.51
C SER A 94 -20.85 -17.33 15.12
N VAL A 95 -21.18 -16.78 16.28
CA VAL A 95 -20.42 -15.73 16.98
C VAL A 95 -19.78 -16.32 18.23
N LYS A 96 -18.44 -16.26 18.31
CA LYS A 96 -17.68 -16.64 19.51
C LYS A 96 -17.73 -15.55 20.57
N ARG A 97 -17.68 -14.30 20.14
CA ARG A 97 -17.69 -13.12 21.02
C ARG A 97 -18.16 -11.89 20.24
N ALA A 98 -18.90 -11.01 20.90
CA ALA A 98 -19.18 -9.67 20.38
C ALA A 98 -18.97 -8.62 21.47
N ILE A 99 -18.27 -7.54 21.12
CA ILE A 99 -17.87 -6.47 22.03
C ILE A 99 -18.33 -5.13 21.44
N GLY A 100 -19.06 -4.36 22.25
CA GLY A 100 -19.36 -2.96 21.93
C GLY A 100 -18.14 -2.09 22.13
N ARG A 101 -17.88 -1.23 21.14
CA ARG A 101 -16.80 -0.26 21.13
C ARG A 101 -17.41 1.10 20.80
N ASN A 102 -16.98 2.09 21.55
CA ASN A 102 -17.40 3.46 21.36
C ASN A 102 -16.18 4.28 20.97
N ILE A 103 -16.37 5.20 20.03
CA ILE A 103 -15.34 6.08 19.52
C ILE A 103 -15.85 7.52 19.60
N VAL A 104 -15.29 8.25 20.56
CA VAL A 104 -15.56 9.67 20.72
C VAL A 104 -14.58 10.43 19.84
N SER A 105 -15.10 11.25 18.94
CA SER A 105 -14.32 12.28 18.29
C SER A 105 -14.42 13.58 19.10
N GLY A 106 -13.33 14.31 19.25
CA GLY A 106 -13.35 15.46 20.14
C GLY A 106 -12.08 16.29 20.20
N LYS A 107 -12.20 17.42 20.90
CA LYS A 107 -11.07 18.28 21.24
C LYS A 107 -10.13 17.52 22.18
N LEU A 108 -8.89 17.37 21.75
CA LEU A 108 -7.76 16.91 22.56
C LEU A 108 -6.78 18.07 22.69
N GLU A 109 -6.40 18.40 23.92
CA GLU A 109 -5.53 19.52 24.22
C GLU A 109 -4.35 19.10 25.10
N TYR A 110 -3.17 19.57 24.72
CA TYR A 110 -1.93 19.42 25.48
C TYR A 110 -1.08 20.67 25.27
N ASN A 111 -0.49 21.19 26.35
CA ASN A 111 0.42 22.34 26.29
C ASN A 111 -0.15 23.57 25.53
N LYS A 112 -1.43 23.90 25.75
CA LYS A 112 -2.17 25.01 25.08
C LYS A 112 -2.40 24.83 23.57
N LYS A 113 -2.02 23.69 22.99
CA LYS A 113 -2.37 23.32 21.62
C LYS A 113 -3.56 22.36 21.64
N ALA A 114 -4.55 22.63 20.81
CA ALA A 114 -5.71 21.77 20.63
C ALA A 114 -5.71 21.16 19.22
N ILE A 115 -5.98 19.87 19.16
CA ILE A 115 -6.23 19.12 17.93
C ILE A 115 -7.60 18.45 18.04
N PHE A 116 -8.11 17.99 16.90
CA PHE A 116 -9.23 17.08 16.87
C PHE A 116 -8.70 15.65 16.80
N GLY A 117 -9.13 14.80 17.72
CA GLY A 117 -8.65 13.42 17.81
C GLY A 117 -9.76 12.45 18.19
N TYR A 118 -9.40 11.18 18.27
CA TYR A 118 -10.30 10.10 18.63
C TYR A 118 -9.92 9.50 19.98
N ALA A 119 -10.92 9.16 20.78
CA ALA A 119 -10.81 8.40 22.01
C ALA A 119 -11.70 7.17 21.94
N THR A 120 -11.24 6.04 22.48
CA THR A 120 -12.00 4.79 22.48
C THR A 120 -11.88 4.07 23.81
N ASN A 121 -12.90 3.27 24.13
CA ASN A 121 -12.93 2.48 25.35
C ASN A 121 -12.08 1.21 25.25
N ILE A 122 -11.46 0.86 26.37
CA ILE A 122 -11.01 -0.48 26.70
C ILE A 122 -12.06 -1.08 27.65
N PRO A 123 -12.71 -2.19 27.27
CA PRO A 123 -13.72 -2.83 28.11
C PRO A 123 -13.08 -3.47 29.35
N SER A 124 -13.87 -3.69 30.38
CA SER A 124 -13.43 -4.33 31.61
C SER A 124 -13.44 -5.87 31.54
N GLY A 125 -12.78 -6.51 32.50
CA GLY A 125 -12.85 -7.97 32.68
C GLY A 125 -12.27 -8.78 31.52
N GLU A 126 -12.95 -9.87 31.13
CA GLU A 126 -12.43 -10.81 30.13
C GLU A 126 -12.28 -10.19 28.73
N ASN A 127 -13.12 -9.22 28.39
CA ASN A 127 -13.07 -8.53 27.11
C ASN A 127 -11.80 -7.66 26.97
N ARG A 128 -11.21 -7.21 28.08
CA ARG A 128 -9.95 -6.44 28.08
C ARG A 128 -8.82 -7.22 27.41
N LYS A 129 -8.62 -8.47 27.84
CA LYS A 129 -7.55 -9.35 27.31
C LYS A 129 -7.70 -9.54 25.80
N PHE A 130 -8.94 -9.71 25.34
CA PHE A 130 -9.22 -9.85 23.93
C PHE A 130 -8.88 -8.60 23.13
N ILE A 131 -9.30 -7.41 23.60
CA ILE A 131 -8.97 -6.16 22.92
C ILE A 131 -7.46 -5.94 22.91
N TYR A 132 -6.76 -6.23 24.00
CA TYR A 132 -5.29 -6.16 24.04
C TYR A 132 -4.62 -7.11 23.07
N ASN A 133 -5.11 -8.34 22.92
CA ASN A 133 -4.58 -9.26 21.92
C ASN A 133 -4.91 -8.78 20.49
N GLN A 134 -6.14 -8.32 20.26
CA GLN A 134 -6.58 -7.80 18.95
C GLN A 134 -5.71 -6.63 18.50
N ILE A 135 -5.44 -5.69 19.39
CA ILE A 135 -4.60 -4.55 19.07
C ILE A 135 -3.12 -4.86 19.30
N GLU A 136 -2.70 -6.06 19.67
CA GLU A 136 -1.31 -6.39 20.03
C GLU A 136 -0.69 -5.35 20.99
N ALA A 137 -1.40 -5.07 22.09
CA ALA A 137 -1.08 -3.99 23.01
C ALA A 137 0.28 -4.25 23.71
N LYS A 138 1.32 -3.61 23.22
CA LYS A 138 2.63 -3.48 23.86
C LYS A 138 2.93 -2.01 24.08
N THR A 139 3.57 -1.68 25.21
CA THR A 139 3.91 -0.31 25.53
C THR A 139 5.38 -0.04 25.29
N ILE A 140 5.68 1.01 24.54
CA ILE A 140 7.04 1.54 24.43
C ILE A 140 7.46 2.24 25.73
N SER A 141 6.49 2.82 26.45
CA SER A 141 6.72 3.50 27.73
C SER A 141 5.49 3.39 28.63
N GLY A 142 5.72 3.23 29.94
CA GLY A 142 4.66 3.15 30.93
C GLY A 142 4.04 1.76 31.02
N ARG A 143 2.72 1.67 31.20
CA ARG A 143 1.98 0.41 31.34
C ARG A 143 0.60 0.46 30.68
N LEU A 144 0.05 -0.72 30.41
CA LEU A 144 -1.34 -0.86 29.97
C LEU A 144 -2.33 -0.45 31.07
N LEU A 145 -3.53 -0.02 30.66
CA LEU A 145 -4.66 0.25 31.55
C LEU A 145 -5.06 -1.03 32.30
N LYS A 146 -5.49 -0.87 33.56
CA LYS A 146 -6.10 -1.92 34.37
C LYS A 146 -7.56 -1.56 34.69
N ASP A 147 -8.32 -2.57 35.12
CA ASP A 147 -9.64 -2.31 35.71
C ASP A 147 -9.46 -1.40 36.95
N GLY A 148 -10.31 -0.37 37.07
CA GLY A 148 -10.24 0.62 38.15
C GLY A 148 -9.25 1.78 37.96
N ASP A 149 -8.50 1.82 36.84
CA ASP A 149 -7.77 3.04 36.47
C ASP A 149 -8.75 4.13 36.01
N VAL A 150 -9.09 5.08 36.88
CA VAL A 150 -9.98 6.22 36.58
C VAL A 150 -9.15 7.46 36.26
N GLY A 151 -9.58 8.25 35.27
CA GLY A 151 -8.89 9.49 34.87
C GLY A 151 -7.51 9.24 34.25
N LYS A 152 -7.30 8.04 33.67
CA LYS A 152 -6.02 7.62 33.10
C LYS A 152 -6.19 7.16 31.67
N VAL A 153 -5.21 7.51 30.83
CA VAL A 153 -5.22 7.20 29.41
C VAL A 153 -3.94 6.51 28.96
N MET A 154 -4.09 5.69 27.94
CA MET A 154 -3.00 5.17 27.14
C MET A 154 -3.08 5.78 25.75
N LEU A 155 -1.94 6.20 25.20
CA LEU A 155 -1.89 6.87 23.90
C LEU A 155 -1.29 5.97 22.82
N GLY A 156 -1.77 6.14 21.59
CA GLY A 156 -1.11 5.59 20.41
C GLY A 156 0.29 6.19 20.19
N TYR A 157 1.07 5.54 19.33
CA TYR A 157 2.46 5.91 19.06
C TYR A 157 2.64 7.34 18.52
N ASN A 158 1.69 7.86 17.73
CA ASN A 158 1.83 9.17 17.09
C ASN A 158 1.81 10.34 18.08
N PHE A 159 1.31 10.14 19.30
CA PHE A 159 1.42 11.14 20.38
C PHE A 159 2.85 11.28 20.93
N TYR A 160 3.65 10.20 20.83
CA TYR A 160 5.03 10.17 21.29
C TYR A 160 5.99 10.84 20.29
N THR A 161 5.68 10.74 19.00
CA THR A 161 6.43 11.39 17.91
C THR A 161 5.86 12.75 17.49
N ASP A 162 4.76 13.18 18.12
CA ASP A 162 4.01 14.38 17.75
C ASP A 162 3.51 14.39 16.29
N SER A 163 3.30 13.21 15.71
CA SER A 163 2.70 13.06 14.37
C SER A 163 1.18 13.36 14.37
N VAL A 164 0.62 13.70 15.52
CA VAL A 164 -0.77 14.17 15.70
C VAL A 164 -0.91 15.70 15.63
N GLY A 165 0.19 16.47 15.63
CA GLY A 165 0.16 17.93 15.49
C GLY A 165 -0.08 18.72 16.79
N LEU A 166 0.36 18.20 17.94
CA LEU A 166 0.32 18.88 19.23
C LEU A 166 1.50 19.86 19.43
N GLU A 167 2.46 19.91 18.51
CA GLU A 167 3.70 20.71 18.54
C GLU A 167 4.66 20.35 19.68
N LYS A 168 4.27 19.39 20.52
CA LYS A 168 5.05 18.90 21.64
C LYS A 168 4.72 17.44 21.92
N VAL A 169 5.77 16.62 21.99
CA VAL A 169 5.66 15.20 22.29
C VAL A 169 5.03 14.95 23.66
N VAL A 170 4.09 14.00 23.72
CA VAL A 170 3.44 13.60 24.98
C VAL A 170 4.22 12.44 25.59
N ARG A 171 4.50 12.53 26.89
CA ARG A 171 5.23 11.49 27.66
C ARG A 171 4.35 10.93 28.77
N VAL A 172 4.71 9.73 29.26
CA VAL A 172 4.08 9.14 30.44
C VAL A 172 4.23 10.08 31.63
N GLY A 173 3.16 10.22 32.42
CA GLY A 173 3.03 11.15 33.53
C GLY A 173 2.46 12.52 33.14
N ASN A 174 2.42 12.88 31.86
CA ASN A 174 1.79 14.12 31.41
C ASN A 174 0.28 14.10 31.59
N ILE A 175 -0.31 15.30 31.66
CA ILE A 175 -1.76 15.48 31.72
C ILE A 175 -2.22 16.00 30.36
N VAL A 176 -3.21 15.34 29.78
CA VAL A 176 -3.89 15.76 28.55
C VAL A 176 -5.34 16.09 28.87
N VAL A 177 -5.93 17.01 28.11
CA VAL A 177 -7.34 17.37 28.24
C VAL A 177 -8.09 16.78 27.06
N ILE A 178 -9.16 16.03 27.32
CA ILE A 178 -10.00 15.40 26.31
C ILE A 178 -11.44 15.78 26.63
N GLN A 179 -12.13 16.42 25.68
CA GLN A 179 -13.51 16.90 25.89
C GLN A 179 -13.68 17.67 27.22
N ASN A 180 -12.75 18.59 27.50
CA ASN A 180 -12.70 19.42 28.70
C ASN A 180 -12.50 18.67 30.04
N LYS A 181 -12.13 17.38 30.02
CA LYS A 181 -11.72 16.61 31.20
C LYS A 181 -10.23 16.28 31.16
N THR A 182 -9.59 16.27 32.32
CA THR A 182 -8.15 16.00 32.46
C THR A 182 -7.89 14.51 32.66
N PHE A 183 -6.91 13.98 31.93
CA PHE A 183 -6.47 12.60 32.04
C PHE A 183 -4.96 12.51 32.18
N GLN A 184 -4.49 11.61 33.04
CA GLN A 184 -3.06 11.31 33.18
C GLN A 184 -2.64 10.23 32.17
N VAL A 185 -1.58 10.49 31.42
CA VAL A 185 -0.99 9.52 30.50
C VAL A 185 -0.19 8.49 31.29
N ILE A 186 -0.60 7.22 31.25
CA ILE A 186 0.06 6.14 32.00
C ILE A 186 0.82 5.15 31.10
N GLY A 187 0.56 5.20 29.79
CA GLY A 187 1.16 4.29 28.83
C GLY A 187 1.13 4.88 27.43
N ILE A 188 2.14 4.53 26.65
CA ILE A 188 2.22 4.83 25.22
C ILE A 188 2.46 3.50 24.52
N LEU A 189 1.63 3.20 23.54
CA LEU A 189 1.72 1.97 22.76
C LEU A 189 2.88 2.00 21.76
N GLU A 190 3.41 0.81 21.47
CA GLU A 190 4.30 0.58 20.33
C GLU A 190 3.55 0.86 19.01
N LYS A 191 4.32 1.26 18.00
CA LYS A 191 3.81 1.54 16.66
C LYS A 191 3.26 0.26 16.02
N LYS A 192 2.05 0.35 15.45
CA LYS A 192 1.39 -0.77 14.75
C LYS A 192 1.33 -0.60 13.24
N GLY A 193 1.56 0.61 12.74
CA GLY A 193 1.41 0.92 11.31
C GLY A 193 -0.04 1.16 10.89
N SER A 194 -0.96 1.27 11.86
CA SER A 194 -2.34 1.64 11.65
C SER A 194 -2.51 3.12 11.98
N PHE A 195 -2.95 3.92 11.00
CA PHE A 195 -3.20 5.34 11.23
C PHE A 195 -4.28 5.59 12.31
N VAL A 196 -5.19 4.62 12.53
CA VAL A 196 -6.23 4.70 13.56
C VAL A 196 -5.64 4.35 14.93
N PHE A 197 -5.02 3.17 15.07
CA PHE A 197 -4.51 2.70 16.36
C PHE A 197 -3.31 3.49 16.86
N ASP A 198 -2.49 4.04 15.95
CA ASP A 198 -1.34 4.85 16.31
C ASP A 198 -1.74 6.28 16.73
N SER A 199 -2.96 6.74 16.41
CA SER A 199 -3.42 8.13 16.67
C SER A 199 -4.63 8.23 17.60
N VAL A 200 -5.02 7.15 18.28
CA VAL A 200 -6.19 7.12 19.18
C VAL A 200 -5.77 7.17 20.66
N VAL A 201 -6.62 7.80 21.48
CA VAL A 201 -6.55 7.70 22.95
C VAL A 201 -7.35 6.49 23.40
N TYR A 202 -6.75 5.64 24.22
CA TYR A 202 -7.42 4.55 24.91
C TYR A 202 -7.70 4.95 26.36
N MET A 203 -8.94 4.77 26.81
CA MET A 203 -9.36 4.97 28.20
C MET A 203 -10.30 3.86 28.66
N ASN A 204 -10.54 3.73 29.95
CA ASN A 204 -11.52 2.77 30.43
C ASN A 204 -12.95 3.22 30.03
N GLU A 205 -13.86 2.28 29.87
CA GLU A 205 -15.25 2.52 29.46
C GLU A 205 -15.96 3.58 30.32
N GLN A 206 -15.76 3.52 31.64
CA GLN A 206 -16.31 4.49 32.60
C GLN A 206 -15.84 5.94 32.33
N ASP A 207 -14.58 6.12 31.93
CA ASP A 207 -14.01 7.44 31.62
C ASP A 207 -14.56 7.96 30.28
N LEU A 208 -14.78 7.06 29.32
CA LEU A 208 -15.35 7.41 28.01
C LEU A 208 -16.82 7.84 28.16
N ASP A 209 -17.62 7.08 28.90
CA ASP A 209 -19.05 7.40 29.14
C ASP A 209 -19.22 8.78 29.79
N GLN A 210 -18.29 9.13 30.67
CA GLN A 210 -18.24 10.42 31.34
C GLN A 210 -17.99 11.61 30.41
N ILE A 211 -17.42 11.42 29.23
CA ILE A 211 -17.12 12.51 28.27
C ILE A 211 -18.07 12.58 27.07
N SER A 212 -18.87 11.54 26.81
CA SER A 212 -19.71 11.47 25.61
C SER A 212 -21.17 11.07 25.84
N ASN A 213 -21.54 10.63 27.04
CA ASN A 213 -22.92 10.28 27.41
C ASN A 213 -23.60 9.29 26.43
N TYR A 214 -22.94 8.19 26.08
CA TYR A 214 -23.46 7.19 25.12
C TYR A 214 -24.76 6.50 25.58
N GLY A 215 -24.98 6.34 26.88
CA GLY A 215 -26.12 5.59 27.39
C GLY A 215 -26.12 4.15 26.87
N ASN A 216 -27.11 3.79 26.04
CA ASN A 216 -27.24 2.47 25.44
C ASN A 216 -26.71 2.37 24.00
N LYS A 217 -26.03 3.41 23.50
CA LYS A 217 -25.52 3.47 22.12
C LYS A 217 -24.15 2.82 22.00
N VAL A 218 -23.89 2.24 20.84
CA VAL A 218 -22.64 1.60 20.44
C VAL A 218 -22.28 2.12 19.05
N ASP A 219 -21.02 2.48 18.82
CA ASP A 219 -20.58 2.94 17.49
C ASP A 219 -20.13 1.76 16.63
N ILE A 220 -19.40 0.83 17.24
CA ILE A 220 -18.82 -0.33 16.57
C ILE A 220 -19.09 -1.58 17.40
N ILE A 221 -19.56 -2.65 16.77
CA ILE A 221 -19.59 -3.98 17.38
C ILE A 221 -18.50 -4.81 16.73
N ALA A 222 -17.45 -5.13 17.49
CA ALA A 222 -16.42 -6.08 17.07
C ALA A 222 -16.93 -7.50 17.32
N VAL A 223 -17.06 -8.29 16.25
CA VAL A 223 -17.61 -9.64 16.27
C VAL A 223 -16.49 -10.63 15.92
N GLN A 224 -16.18 -11.54 16.82
CA GLN A 224 -15.29 -12.66 16.55
C GLN A 224 -16.12 -13.86 16.06
N ALA A 225 -15.84 -14.33 14.85
CA ALA A 225 -16.39 -15.58 14.33
C ALA A 225 -15.82 -16.79 15.10
N ILE A 226 -16.47 -17.95 15.03
CA ILE A 226 -15.97 -19.17 15.70
C ILE A 226 -14.69 -19.69 15.05
N SER A 227 -14.56 -19.47 13.75
CA SER A 227 -13.41 -19.86 12.92
C SER A 227 -13.31 -18.94 11.70
N LYS A 228 -12.15 -18.93 11.04
CA LYS A 228 -11.95 -18.21 9.79
C LYS A 228 -12.95 -18.62 8.70
N ASP A 229 -13.23 -19.92 8.58
CA ASP A 229 -14.15 -20.44 7.55
C ASP A 229 -15.61 -20.02 7.79
N SER A 230 -15.95 -19.68 9.05
CA SER A 230 -17.30 -19.23 9.41
C SER A 230 -17.56 -17.75 9.15
N ILE A 231 -16.55 -16.93 8.82
CA ILE A 231 -16.70 -15.46 8.69
C ILE A 231 -17.84 -15.08 7.74
N LYS A 232 -17.94 -15.73 6.58
CA LYS A 232 -19.01 -15.46 5.61
C LYS A 232 -20.39 -15.75 6.20
N LYS A 233 -20.53 -16.89 6.87
CA LYS A 233 -21.78 -17.27 7.56
C LYS A 233 -22.10 -16.32 8.71
N THR A 234 -21.10 -15.97 9.54
CA THR A 234 -21.24 -15.01 10.64
C THR A 234 -21.70 -13.65 10.12
N LYS A 235 -21.13 -13.17 9.02
CA LYS A 235 -21.57 -11.94 8.35
C LYS A 235 -23.05 -12.02 7.99
N GLU A 236 -23.46 -13.07 7.27
CA GLU A 236 -24.86 -13.25 6.85
C GLU A 236 -25.83 -13.36 8.04
N ASP A 237 -25.45 -14.07 9.10
CA ASP A 237 -26.27 -14.23 10.31
C ASP A 237 -26.43 -12.90 11.08
N VAL A 238 -25.35 -12.11 11.17
CA VAL A 238 -25.36 -10.78 11.79
C VAL A 238 -26.23 -9.83 10.97
N GLU A 239 -26.06 -9.77 9.65
CA GLU A 239 -26.89 -8.93 8.79
C GLU A 239 -28.37 -9.30 8.88
N LYS A 240 -28.72 -10.59 8.82
CA LYS A 240 -30.11 -11.05 8.97
C LYS A 240 -30.70 -10.64 10.32
N THR A 241 -29.91 -10.77 11.39
CA THR A 241 -30.34 -10.37 12.74
C THR A 241 -30.57 -8.87 12.84
N LEU A 242 -29.65 -8.06 12.33
CA LEU A 242 -29.78 -6.60 12.35
C LEU A 242 -30.92 -6.11 11.46
N ARG A 243 -31.09 -6.67 10.26
CA ARG A 243 -32.26 -6.39 9.40
C ARG A 243 -33.57 -6.65 10.13
N ARG A 244 -33.66 -7.75 10.87
CA ARG A 244 -34.85 -8.09 11.67
C ARG A 244 -35.08 -7.10 12.82
N ILE A 245 -34.02 -6.73 13.55
CA ILE A 245 -34.15 -5.84 14.72
C ILE A 245 -34.48 -4.40 14.29
N ARG A 246 -33.85 -3.93 13.22
CA ARG A 246 -34.06 -2.57 12.67
C ARG A 246 -35.22 -2.46 11.69
N ASN A 247 -35.83 -3.58 11.32
CA ASN A 247 -36.92 -3.65 10.36
C ASN A 247 -36.58 -3.00 8.99
N VAL A 248 -35.39 -3.32 8.46
CA VAL A 248 -34.90 -2.82 7.16
C VAL A 248 -34.76 -3.96 6.15
N LYS A 249 -34.97 -3.66 4.87
CA LYS A 249 -34.84 -4.62 3.77
C LYS A 249 -33.41 -4.70 3.26
N VAL A 250 -33.14 -5.74 2.46
CA VAL A 250 -31.86 -5.87 1.74
C VAL A 250 -31.70 -4.70 0.79
N GLY A 251 -30.57 -3.99 0.87
CA GLY A 251 -30.28 -2.78 0.10
C GLY A 251 -30.69 -1.47 0.79
N GLU A 252 -31.46 -1.54 1.88
CA GLU A 252 -31.90 -0.39 2.69
C GLU A 252 -31.20 -0.37 4.06
N GLU A 253 -30.13 -1.15 4.23
CA GLU A 253 -29.45 -1.24 5.52
C GLU A 253 -28.81 0.09 5.95
N ASN A 254 -29.22 0.58 7.11
CA ASN A 254 -28.59 1.71 7.80
C ASN A 254 -27.40 1.27 8.68
N PHE A 255 -26.84 0.08 8.42
CA PHE A 255 -25.69 -0.49 9.09
C PHE A 255 -24.79 -1.19 8.06
N GLN A 256 -23.53 -1.41 8.41
CA GLN A 256 -22.59 -2.15 7.58
C GLN A 256 -21.88 -3.21 8.39
N VAL A 257 -21.76 -4.42 7.83
CA VAL A 257 -20.92 -5.49 8.37
C VAL A 257 -19.71 -5.65 7.46
N SER A 258 -18.56 -5.20 7.95
CA SER A 258 -17.29 -5.21 7.21
C SER A 258 -16.43 -6.38 7.65
N THR A 259 -15.78 -7.02 6.68
CA THR A 259 -14.74 -8.03 6.93
C THR A 259 -13.40 -7.53 6.37
N PRO A 260 -12.28 -8.03 6.91
CA PRO A 260 -10.95 -7.72 6.39
C PRO A 260 -10.83 -8.10 4.91
N GLU A 261 -11.36 -9.26 4.53
CA GLU A 261 -11.28 -9.77 3.16
C GLU A 261 -12.02 -8.88 2.17
N ALA A 262 -13.23 -8.43 2.51
CA ALA A 262 -14.01 -7.54 1.66
C ALA A 262 -13.31 -6.18 1.44
N SER A 263 -12.61 -5.68 2.47
CA SER A 263 -11.85 -4.43 2.36
C SER A 263 -10.62 -4.58 1.46
N LEU A 264 -9.90 -5.69 1.60
CA LEU A 264 -8.78 -6.03 0.71
C LEU A 264 -9.24 -6.28 -0.73
N GLU A 265 -10.39 -6.92 -0.92
CA GLU A 265 -10.96 -7.18 -2.23
C GLU A 265 -11.32 -5.88 -2.96
N LEU A 266 -11.98 -4.93 -2.30
CA LEU A 266 -12.28 -3.62 -2.88
C LEU A 266 -11.01 -2.88 -3.31
N ILE A 267 -9.96 -2.90 -2.50
CA ILE A 267 -8.67 -2.27 -2.84
C ILE A 267 -8.02 -3.00 -4.00
N ASN A 268 -8.03 -4.33 -4.01
CA ASN A 268 -7.49 -5.12 -5.11
C ASN A 268 -8.24 -4.84 -6.41
N GLN A 269 -9.57 -4.69 -6.39
CA GLN A 269 -10.36 -4.32 -7.57
C GLN A 269 -9.97 -2.94 -8.10
N VAL A 270 -9.81 -1.94 -7.22
CA VAL A 270 -9.35 -0.60 -7.62
C VAL A 270 -7.92 -0.64 -8.17
N LEU A 271 -7.00 -1.31 -7.47
CA LEU A 271 -5.62 -1.47 -7.89
C LEU A 271 -5.51 -2.24 -9.21
N GLU A 272 -6.36 -3.22 -9.44
CA GLU A 272 -6.42 -3.98 -10.70
C GLU A 272 -6.86 -3.09 -11.86
N GLY A 273 -7.89 -2.26 -11.67
CA GLY A 273 -8.31 -1.27 -12.66
C GLY A 273 -7.19 -0.30 -13.02
N VAL A 274 -6.50 0.26 -12.00
CA VAL A 274 -5.35 1.15 -12.20
C VAL A 274 -4.18 0.40 -12.86
N LYS A 275 -3.94 -0.86 -12.48
CA LYS A 275 -2.89 -1.70 -13.07
C LYS A 275 -3.13 -1.96 -14.54
N ILE A 276 -4.37 -2.28 -14.94
CA ILE A 276 -4.73 -2.46 -16.36
C ILE A 276 -4.44 -1.17 -17.13
N PHE A 277 -4.87 -0.02 -16.61
CA PHE A 277 -4.61 1.28 -17.24
C PHE A 277 -3.11 1.55 -17.41
N ILE A 278 -2.30 1.31 -16.37
CA ILE A 278 -0.85 1.50 -16.44
C ILE A 278 -0.19 0.49 -17.38
N VAL A 279 -0.64 -0.76 -17.42
CA VAL A 279 -0.11 -1.76 -18.36
C VAL A 279 -0.38 -1.32 -19.80
N ILE A 280 -1.53 -0.73 -20.11
CA ILE A 280 -1.83 -0.18 -21.44
C ILE A 280 -0.85 0.95 -21.78
N VAL A 281 -0.71 1.94 -20.89
CA VAL A 281 0.20 3.09 -21.09
C VAL A 281 1.67 2.64 -21.19
N ALA A 282 2.08 1.70 -20.35
CA ALA A 282 3.42 1.13 -20.35
C ALA A 282 3.67 0.33 -21.63
N SER A 283 2.69 -0.43 -22.12
CA SER A 283 2.80 -1.18 -23.38
C SER A 283 3.00 -0.25 -24.57
N ILE A 284 2.25 0.87 -24.64
CA ILE A 284 2.44 1.90 -25.67
C ILE A 284 3.84 2.52 -25.55
N SER A 285 4.27 2.85 -24.33
CA SER A 285 5.60 3.45 -24.09
C SER A 285 6.74 2.51 -24.46
N ILE A 286 6.61 1.23 -24.12
CA ILE A 286 7.55 0.16 -24.49
C ILE A 286 7.55 -0.06 -26.00
N PHE A 287 6.39 -0.01 -26.66
CA PHE A 287 6.30 -0.13 -28.11
C PHE A 287 7.05 1.01 -28.80
N ILE A 288 6.81 2.26 -28.38
CA ILE A 288 7.52 3.44 -28.90
C ILE A 288 9.03 3.34 -28.62
N GLY A 289 9.42 2.93 -27.40
CA GLY A 289 10.82 2.70 -27.04
C GLY A 289 11.48 1.61 -27.88
N SER A 290 10.75 0.54 -28.19
CA SER A 290 11.22 -0.57 -29.03
C SER A 290 11.45 -0.12 -30.47
N LEU A 291 10.58 0.72 -31.04
CA LEU A 291 10.82 1.36 -32.34
C LEU A 291 12.07 2.25 -32.31
N GLY A 292 12.31 2.94 -31.20
CA GLY A 292 13.55 3.69 -30.98
C GLY A 292 14.80 2.79 -31.01
N ILE A 293 14.74 1.61 -30.40
CA ILE A 293 15.85 0.64 -30.42
C ILE A 293 16.06 0.14 -31.84
N VAL A 294 14.99 -0.25 -32.55
CA VAL A 294 15.06 -0.71 -33.94
C VAL A 294 15.77 0.33 -34.79
N ASN A 295 15.37 1.60 -34.70
CA ASN A 295 15.96 2.67 -35.50
C ASN A 295 17.43 2.90 -35.13
N THR A 296 17.73 3.04 -33.83
CA THR A 296 19.10 3.25 -33.33
C THR A 296 20.02 2.10 -33.74
N MET A 297 19.56 0.86 -33.65
CA MET A 297 20.34 -0.31 -34.02
C MET A 297 20.50 -0.44 -35.53
N THR A 298 19.46 -0.15 -36.31
CA THR A 298 19.57 -0.14 -37.77
C THR A 298 20.61 0.87 -38.22
N THR A 299 20.58 2.10 -37.68
CA THR A 299 21.61 3.10 -37.96
C THR A 299 23.00 2.62 -37.53
N SER A 300 23.12 2.01 -36.34
CA SER A 300 24.39 1.46 -35.87
C SER A 300 24.98 0.37 -36.76
N VAL A 301 24.13 -0.45 -37.40
CA VAL A 301 24.57 -1.48 -38.34
C VAL A 301 25.09 -0.84 -39.62
N LEU A 302 24.43 0.21 -40.10
CA LEU A 302 24.86 0.96 -41.29
C LEU A 302 26.19 1.67 -41.05
N GLU A 303 26.36 2.34 -39.91
CA GLU A 303 27.61 3.03 -39.54
C GLU A 303 28.78 2.05 -39.39
N ARG A 304 28.52 0.81 -38.94
CA ARG A 304 29.54 -0.22 -38.70
C ARG A 304 29.62 -1.26 -39.82
N LYS A 305 29.05 -0.97 -41.00
CA LYS A 305 28.96 -1.91 -42.13
C LYS A 305 30.33 -2.45 -42.53
N LYS A 306 31.32 -1.56 -42.67
CA LYS A 306 32.71 -1.91 -43.01
C LYS A 306 33.37 -2.82 -41.98
N ASP A 307 33.21 -2.50 -40.68
CA ASP A 307 33.74 -3.33 -39.59
C ASP A 307 33.16 -4.74 -39.60
N ILE A 308 31.85 -4.86 -39.86
CA ILE A 308 31.16 -6.15 -40.00
C ILE A 308 31.72 -6.94 -41.19
N GLY A 309 31.96 -6.26 -42.32
CA GLY A 309 32.59 -6.84 -43.50
C GLY A 309 33.98 -7.41 -43.20
N ILE A 310 34.83 -6.65 -42.51
CA ILE A 310 36.16 -7.09 -42.08
C ILE A 310 36.06 -8.32 -41.18
N MET A 311 35.20 -8.28 -40.15
CA MET A 311 35.01 -9.41 -39.22
C MET A 311 34.58 -10.69 -39.94
N LYS A 312 33.70 -10.59 -40.93
CA LYS A 312 33.27 -11.74 -41.74
C LYS A 312 34.37 -12.26 -42.65
N SER A 313 35.17 -11.38 -43.26
CA SER A 313 36.29 -11.76 -44.11
C SER A 313 37.40 -12.51 -43.36
N ILE A 314 37.55 -12.25 -42.06
CA ILE A 314 38.48 -12.99 -41.19
C ILE A 314 37.85 -14.22 -40.51
N GLY A 315 36.60 -14.57 -40.86
CA GLY A 315 35.95 -15.82 -40.44
C GLY A 315 34.87 -15.72 -39.36
N ALA A 316 34.39 -14.52 -38.99
CA ALA A 316 33.27 -14.41 -38.05
C ALA A 316 31.97 -14.98 -38.64
N THR A 317 31.32 -15.86 -37.87
CA THR A 317 30.05 -16.49 -38.28
C THR A 317 28.87 -15.53 -38.16
N ASN A 318 27.82 -15.74 -38.97
CA ASN A 318 26.57 -14.96 -38.89
C ASN A 318 25.96 -14.98 -37.47
N ASN A 319 26.08 -16.12 -36.77
CA ASN A 319 25.58 -16.23 -35.39
C ASN A 319 26.38 -15.38 -34.40
N GLN A 320 27.70 -15.26 -34.57
CA GLN A 320 28.53 -14.39 -33.73
C GLN A 320 28.18 -12.91 -33.93
N ILE A 321 27.97 -12.49 -35.19
CA ILE A 321 27.53 -11.12 -35.49
C ILE A 321 26.13 -10.87 -34.94
N PHE A 322 25.18 -11.80 -35.14
CA PHE A 322 23.83 -11.71 -34.58
C PHE A 322 23.87 -11.53 -33.06
N LEU A 323 24.56 -12.42 -32.34
CA LEU A 323 24.65 -12.37 -30.88
C LEU A 323 25.27 -11.07 -30.37
N GLN A 324 26.26 -10.52 -31.07
CA GLN A 324 26.86 -9.25 -30.72
C GLN A 324 25.84 -8.11 -30.74
N PHE A 325 25.09 -7.95 -31.84
CA PHE A 325 24.10 -6.89 -31.97
C PHE A 325 22.86 -7.13 -31.10
N PHE A 326 22.44 -8.38 -30.92
CA PHE A 326 21.35 -8.75 -30.00
C PHE A 326 21.70 -8.40 -28.55
N ILE A 327 22.92 -8.73 -28.09
CA ILE A 327 23.37 -8.35 -26.75
C ILE A 327 23.46 -6.83 -26.62
N GLU A 328 23.95 -6.13 -27.65
CA GLU A 328 24.02 -4.67 -27.64
C GLU A 328 22.62 -4.04 -27.45
N SER A 329 21.58 -4.56 -28.12
CA SER A 329 20.22 -4.07 -27.99
C SER A 329 19.55 -4.46 -26.67
N SER A 330 19.80 -5.67 -26.19
CA SER A 330 19.37 -6.09 -24.86
C SER A 330 19.99 -5.23 -23.74
N LEU A 331 21.26 -4.84 -23.89
CA LEU A 331 21.93 -3.92 -22.95
C LEU A 331 21.33 -2.51 -23.01
N LEU A 332 20.93 -2.01 -24.17
CA LEU A 332 20.17 -0.75 -24.26
C LEU A 332 18.86 -0.84 -23.47
N GLY A 333 18.12 -1.93 -23.66
CA GLY A 333 16.89 -2.20 -22.90
C GLY A 333 17.14 -2.28 -21.40
N LEU A 334 18.19 -2.99 -20.98
CA LEU A 334 18.59 -3.11 -19.58
C LEU A 334 18.96 -1.76 -18.95
N VAL A 335 19.67 -0.88 -19.66
CA VAL A 335 20.01 0.47 -19.17
C VAL A 335 18.74 1.29 -18.97
N GLY A 336 17.82 1.28 -19.94
CA GLY A 336 16.52 1.96 -19.81
C GLY A 336 15.69 1.40 -18.65
N GLY A 337 15.67 0.09 -18.50
CA GLY A 337 15.02 -0.61 -17.41
C GLY A 337 15.65 -0.35 -16.04
N LEU A 338 16.96 -0.23 -15.96
CA LEU A 338 17.67 0.07 -14.71
C LEU A 338 17.35 1.47 -14.23
N ILE A 339 17.45 2.46 -15.12
CA ILE A 339 17.10 3.85 -14.79
C ILE A 339 15.60 3.92 -14.46
N GLY A 340 14.75 3.24 -15.24
CA GLY A 340 13.31 3.21 -15.02
C GLY A 340 12.93 2.59 -13.68
N ALA A 341 13.52 1.45 -13.33
CA ALA A 341 13.25 0.77 -12.08
C ALA A 341 13.75 1.57 -10.87
N LEU A 342 14.94 2.19 -10.96
CA LEU A 342 15.45 3.07 -9.90
C LEU A 342 14.53 4.27 -9.68
N PHE A 343 14.11 4.94 -10.75
CA PHE A 343 13.17 6.07 -10.65
C PHE A 343 11.78 5.62 -10.19
N GLY A 344 11.29 4.49 -10.68
CA GLY A 344 10.02 3.92 -10.24
C GLY A 344 10.02 3.63 -8.74
N GLU A 345 11.12 3.09 -8.23
CA GLU A 345 11.28 2.85 -6.80
C GLU A 345 11.38 4.16 -6.01
N LEU A 346 12.13 5.15 -6.49
CA LEU A 346 12.17 6.47 -5.87
C LEU A 346 10.79 7.13 -5.84
N ILE A 347 10.03 7.08 -6.94
CA ILE A 347 8.65 7.58 -6.99
C ILE A 347 7.77 6.81 -6.00
N GLY A 348 7.93 5.49 -5.89
CA GLY A 348 7.25 4.69 -4.89
C GLY A 348 7.55 5.16 -3.47
N ILE A 349 8.84 5.32 -3.12
CA ILE A 349 9.29 5.80 -1.82
C ILE A 349 8.73 7.20 -1.51
N PHE A 350 8.94 8.17 -2.41
CA PHE A 350 8.47 9.54 -2.21
C PHE A 350 6.94 9.63 -2.23
N GLY A 351 6.27 8.82 -3.02
CA GLY A 351 4.82 8.69 -3.03
C GLY A 351 4.30 8.17 -1.69
N THR A 352 4.91 7.12 -1.14
CA THR A 352 4.57 6.61 0.20
C THR A 352 4.83 7.66 1.29
N ILE A 353 5.94 8.41 1.21
CA ILE A 353 6.23 9.51 2.15
C ILE A 353 5.19 10.62 2.02
N GLY A 354 4.79 10.99 0.81
CA GLY A 354 3.76 11.99 0.55
C GLY A 354 2.40 11.57 1.09
N ILE A 355 2.00 10.31 0.87
CA ILE A 355 0.78 9.74 1.44
C ILE A 355 0.87 9.78 2.97
N ASN A 356 1.96 9.30 3.56
CA ASN A 356 2.18 9.33 5.01
C ASN A 356 2.01 10.72 5.61
N SER A 357 2.56 11.73 4.94
CA SER A 357 2.44 13.13 5.38
C SER A 357 0.99 13.64 5.27
N PHE A 358 0.25 13.22 4.23
CA PHE A 358 -1.14 13.63 4.03
C PHE A 358 -2.11 12.98 5.03
N ILE A 359 -1.94 11.67 5.30
CA ILE A 359 -2.83 10.92 6.20
C ILE A 359 -2.34 10.86 7.65
N ASN A 360 -1.25 11.56 8.01
CA ASN A 360 -0.50 11.38 9.27
C ASN A 360 -0.26 9.90 9.60
N GLY A 361 -0.04 9.12 8.54
CA GLY A 361 0.18 7.68 8.57
C GLY A 361 1.66 7.37 8.51
N ASN A 362 2.00 6.10 8.66
CA ASN A 362 3.39 5.67 8.60
C ASN A 362 3.50 4.29 7.96
N LEU A 363 2.98 4.24 6.72
CA LEU A 363 3.03 3.12 5.79
C LEU A 363 4.46 2.62 5.64
N PRO A 364 4.67 1.29 5.67
CA PRO A 364 5.99 0.73 5.45
C PRO A 364 6.43 1.00 4.01
N ILE A 365 7.66 1.48 3.86
CA ILE A 365 8.32 1.56 2.57
C ILE A 365 8.80 0.14 2.26
N THR A 366 8.08 -0.56 1.39
CA THR A 366 8.42 -1.93 0.99
C THR A 366 9.23 -1.91 -0.30
N LEU A 367 10.52 -2.19 -0.19
CA LEU A 367 11.37 -2.40 -1.37
C LEU A 367 11.23 -3.84 -1.85
N ASN A 368 10.66 -4.04 -3.04
CA ASN A 368 10.49 -5.39 -3.60
C ASN A 368 11.63 -5.72 -4.57
N PHE A 369 12.65 -6.40 -4.07
CA PHE A 369 13.81 -6.80 -4.88
C PHE A 369 13.41 -7.73 -6.04
N GLY A 370 12.36 -8.54 -5.88
CA GLY A 370 11.82 -9.38 -6.94
C GLY A 370 11.19 -8.57 -8.08
N LEU A 371 10.46 -7.50 -7.74
CA LEU A 371 9.91 -6.55 -8.71
C LEU A 371 11.03 -5.84 -9.48
N PHE A 372 12.06 -5.37 -8.77
CA PHE A 372 13.21 -4.72 -9.38
C PHE A 372 13.93 -5.66 -10.36
N LEU A 373 14.20 -6.90 -9.95
CA LEU A 373 14.90 -7.88 -10.80
C LEU A 373 14.04 -8.31 -12.01
N SER A 374 12.73 -8.49 -11.81
CA SER A 374 11.82 -8.83 -12.92
C SER A 374 11.69 -7.68 -13.93
N ALA A 375 11.70 -6.43 -13.48
CA ALA A 375 11.72 -5.26 -14.36
C ALA A 375 13.00 -5.18 -15.19
N LEU A 376 14.17 -5.46 -14.61
CA LEU A 376 15.45 -5.52 -15.33
C LEU A 376 15.45 -6.63 -16.38
N LEU A 377 15.02 -7.83 -15.99
CA LEU A 377 14.95 -8.98 -16.89
C LEU A 377 13.97 -8.72 -18.05
N GLY A 378 12.79 -8.19 -17.75
CA GLY A 378 11.80 -7.81 -18.76
C GLY A 378 12.35 -6.77 -19.74
N SER A 379 13.05 -5.76 -19.23
CA SER A 379 13.64 -4.70 -20.08
C SER A 379 14.78 -5.22 -20.96
N PHE A 380 15.60 -6.14 -20.45
CA PHE A 380 16.63 -6.82 -21.24
C PHE A 380 16.03 -7.64 -22.39
N LEU A 381 14.93 -8.37 -22.11
CA LEU A 381 14.21 -9.15 -23.11
C LEU A 381 13.54 -8.27 -24.17
N ILE A 382 12.87 -7.19 -23.76
CA ILE A 382 12.28 -6.19 -24.67
C ILE A 382 13.36 -5.61 -25.58
N GLY A 383 14.51 -5.23 -25.03
CA GLY A 383 15.65 -4.72 -25.80
C GLY A 383 16.19 -5.73 -26.82
N GLY A 384 16.25 -7.00 -26.40
CA GLY A 384 16.63 -8.11 -27.28
C GLY A 384 15.64 -8.30 -28.43
N ILE A 385 14.35 -8.40 -28.11
CA ILE A 385 13.27 -8.60 -29.09
C ILE A 385 13.26 -7.47 -30.13
N ALA A 386 13.36 -6.21 -29.68
CA ALA A 386 13.43 -5.05 -30.57
C ALA A 386 14.67 -5.07 -31.48
N GLY A 387 15.79 -5.61 -31.00
CA GLY A 387 17.04 -5.71 -31.77
C GLY A 387 17.14 -6.91 -32.71
N ILE A 388 16.19 -7.86 -32.70
CA ILE A 388 16.24 -9.05 -33.55
C ILE A 388 16.37 -8.67 -35.02
N VAL A 389 15.52 -7.76 -35.51
CA VAL A 389 15.51 -7.37 -36.93
C VAL A 389 16.84 -6.71 -37.34
N PRO A 390 17.34 -5.66 -36.65
CA PRO A 390 18.67 -5.10 -36.95
C PRO A 390 19.81 -6.11 -36.83
N ALA A 391 19.81 -6.98 -35.82
CA ALA A 391 20.85 -7.97 -35.61
C ALA A 391 20.88 -9.00 -36.75
N LEU A 392 19.71 -9.42 -37.26
CA LEU A 392 19.60 -10.26 -38.45
C LEU A 392 20.13 -9.56 -39.69
N SER A 393 19.82 -8.27 -39.86
CA SER A 393 20.34 -7.47 -40.97
C SER A 393 21.87 -7.39 -40.94
N ALA A 394 22.48 -7.17 -39.78
CA ALA A 394 23.94 -7.20 -39.61
C ALA A 394 24.53 -8.59 -39.92
N ALA A 395 23.91 -9.64 -39.38
CA ALA A 395 24.32 -11.02 -39.59
C ALA A 395 24.21 -11.48 -41.04
N LYS A 396 23.38 -10.84 -41.88
CA LYS A 396 23.22 -11.17 -43.31
C LYS A 396 24.05 -10.28 -44.26
N GLN A 397 24.80 -9.31 -43.75
CA GLN A 397 25.65 -8.45 -44.60
C GLN A 397 26.66 -9.24 -45.44
N ASN A 398 26.81 -8.88 -46.71
CA ASN A 398 27.80 -9.47 -47.62
C ASN A 398 29.17 -8.82 -47.37
N SER A 399 30.20 -9.63 -47.12
CA SER A 399 31.56 -9.15 -46.82
C SER A 399 32.20 -8.39 -47.99
N VAL A 400 31.93 -8.80 -49.23
CA VAL A 400 32.49 -8.16 -50.43
C VAL A 400 31.86 -6.78 -50.64
N GLU A 401 30.55 -6.68 -50.49
CA GLU A 401 29.82 -5.42 -50.67
C GLU A 401 30.13 -4.42 -49.55
N ALA A 402 30.26 -4.90 -48.31
CA ALA A 402 30.61 -4.09 -47.15
C ALA A 402 32.03 -3.50 -47.18
N LEU A 403 32.95 -4.08 -47.98
CA LEU A 403 34.34 -3.59 -48.13
C LEU A 403 34.54 -2.70 -49.37
N ARG A 404 33.57 -2.71 -50.29
CA ARG A 404 33.60 -1.92 -51.53
C ARG A 404 33.11 -0.48 -51.34
N GLU A 405 32.22 -0.28 -50.38
CA GLU A 405 31.80 1.01 -49.84
C GLU A 405 32.74 1.47 -48.72
#